data_AF-A0A136A4G8-F1
#
_entry.id   AF-A0A136A4G8-F1
#
_cell.length_a   1.000
_cell.length_b   1.000
_cell.length_c   1.000
_cell.angle_alpha   90.00
_cell.angle_beta   90.00
_cell.angle_gamma   90.00
#
_symmetry.space_group_name_H-M   'P 1'
#
loop_
_entity.id
_entity.type
_entity.pdbx_description
1 polymer ?
#
loop_
_entity_poly.entity_id
_entity_poly.type
_entity_poly.pdbx_seq_one_letter_code
_entity_poly.pdbx_strand_id
1 'polypeptide(L)'
;MQQQKGFTLIELIIVIVILGILAVTAAPKFIDIQKDAKAGTVKAVDGALSSVSSIVYGKALIAGQTGATGTVNVNGVATALVYGYIASSVNLTSLLDIDTEMAPSFKATTGAAAGVGEPGPNKSAITFYGDNATTFDYSTLSATVGCAIIYTQSTGPNVAATVTMYNGGCN
;
A
#
# COMPACT_ATOMS: atom_id res chain seq x y z
N MET A 1 38.94 -33.32 -38.86
CA MET A 1 37.89 -33.58 -37.86
C MET A 1 38.33 -32.93 -36.56
N GLN A 2 37.63 -31.88 -36.09
CA GLN A 2 37.91 -31.29 -34.79
C GLN A 2 37.30 -32.21 -33.72
N GLN A 3 38.13 -32.72 -32.80
CA GLN A 3 37.65 -33.50 -31.66
C GLN A 3 36.82 -32.58 -30.77
N GLN A 4 35.51 -32.82 -30.66
CA GLN A 4 34.69 -32.20 -29.63
C GLN A 4 35.18 -32.73 -28.27
N LYS A 5 35.84 -31.87 -27.49
CA LYS A 5 36.11 -32.14 -26.08
C LYS A 5 34.76 -32.14 -25.36
N GLY A 6 34.25 -33.32 -25.04
CA GLY A 6 33.05 -33.46 -24.21
C GLY A 6 33.30 -32.87 -22.81
N PHE A 7 32.26 -32.28 -22.23
CA PHE A 7 32.28 -31.80 -20.85
C PHE A 7 32.47 -33.01 -19.92
N THR A 8 33.35 -32.90 -18.93
CA THR A 8 33.56 -33.98 -17.97
C THR A 8 32.41 -34.01 -16.95
N LEU A 9 32.06 -35.21 -16.46
CA LEU A 9 31.04 -35.33 -15.42
C LEU A 9 31.42 -34.57 -14.14
N ILE A 10 32.72 -34.49 -13.83
CA ILE A 10 33.22 -33.77 -12.66
C ILE A 10 33.06 -32.26 -12.80
N GLU A 11 33.25 -31.68 -13.99
CA GLU A 11 33.02 -30.26 -14.24
C GLU A 11 31.55 -29.90 -13.99
N LEU A 12 30.61 -30.76 -14.42
CA LEU A 12 29.19 -30.52 -14.18
C LEU A 12 28.84 -30.58 -12.70
N ILE A 13 29.39 -31.56 -11.98
CA ILE A 13 29.16 -31.73 -10.53
C ILE A 13 29.71 -30.53 -9.74
N ILE A 14 30.91 -30.06 -10.07
CA ILE A 14 31.51 -28.91 -9.37
C ILE A 14 30.65 -27.66 -9.56
N VAL A 15 30.11 -27.42 -10.76
CA VAL A 15 29.25 -26.25 -11.02
C VAL A 15 27.98 -26.28 -10.18
N ILE A 16 27.25 -27.41 -10.13
CA ILE A 16 26.03 -27.49 -9.32
C ILE A 16 26.32 -27.37 -7.82
N VAL A 17 27.47 -27.87 -7.34
CA VAL A 17 27.89 -27.71 -5.94
C VAL A 17 28.17 -26.25 -5.62
N ILE A 18 28.90 -25.54 -6.49
CA ILE A 18 29.18 -24.10 -6.32
C ILE A 18 27.87 -23.31 -6.33
N LEU A 19 26.98 -23.56 -7.30
CA LEU A 19 25.67 -22.90 -7.36
C LEU A 19 24.82 -23.19 -6.12
N GLY A 20 24.90 -24.41 -5.57
CA GLY A 20 24.22 -24.78 -4.32
C GLY A 20 24.70 -23.95 -3.13
N ILE A 21 26.02 -23.77 -2.96
CA ILE A 21 26.60 -22.97 -1.87
C ILE A 21 26.20 -21.49 -2.02
N LEU A 22 26.27 -20.95 -3.25
CA LEU A 22 25.87 -19.57 -3.53
C LEU A 22 24.38 -19.34 -3.27
N ALA A 23 23.51 -20.30 -3.61
CA ALA A 23 22.08 -20.19 -3.35
C ALA A 23 21.76 -20.14 -1.85
N VAL A 24 22.35 -21.02 -1.05
CA VAL A 24 22.08 -21.08 0.41
C VAL A 24 22.56 -19.82 1.12
N THR A 25 23.69 -19.25 0.71
CA THR A 25 24.22 -18.00 1.30
C THR A 25 23.48 -16.75 0.85
N ALA A 26 22.95 -16.72 -0.39
CA ALA A 26 22.21 -15.58 -0.91
C ALA A 26 20.75 -15.53 -0.44
N ALA A 27 20.12 -16.67 -0.17
CA ALA A 27 18.70 -16.75 0.15
C ALA A 27 18.28 -15.91 1.39
N PRO A 28 18.99 -15.94 2.54
CA PRO A 28 18.62 -15.12 3.70
C PRO A 28 18.65 -13.62 3.39
N LYS A 29 19.70 -13.17 2.67
CA LYS A 29 19.86 -11.76 2.28
C LYS A 29 18.77 -11.32 1.29
N PHE A 30 18.38 -12.18 0.37
CA PHE A 30 17.32 -11.87 -0.59
C PHE A 30 15.95 -11.72 0.11
N ILE A 31 15.69 -12.50 1.17
CA ILE A 31 14.49 -12.34 2.00
C ILE A 31 14.49 -10.99 2.71
N ASP A 32 15.61 -10.60 3.34
CA ASP A 32 15.68 -9.34 4.08
C ASP A 32 15.54 -8.11 3.15
N ILE A 33 16.14 -8.13 1.96
CA ILE A 33 15.96 -7.05 0.96
C ILE A 33 14.50 -6.91 0.53
N GLN A 34 13.76 -8.01 0.40
CA GLN A 34 12.34 -7.95 0.05
C GLN A 34 11.51 -7.31 1.17
N LYS A 35 11.84 -7.58 2.44
CA LYS A 35 11.18 -6.95 3.60
C LYS A 35 11.43 -5.44 3.62
N ASP A 36 12.70 -5.04 3.45
CA ASP A 36 13.08 -3.62 3.42
C ASP A 36 12.42 -2.90 2.23
N ALA A 37 12.35 -3.55 1.07
CA ALA A 37 11.66 -3.02 -0.10
C ALA A 37 10.17 -2.82 0.17
N LYS A 38 9.49 -3.80 0.77
CA LYS A 38 8.07 -3.72 1.11
C LYS A 38 7.79 -2.60 2.12
N ALA A 39 8.58 -2.51 3.18
CA ALA A 39 8.49 -1.43 4.16
C ALA A 39 8.73 -0.05 3.50
N GLY A 40 9.67 0.03 2.56
CA GLY A 40 9.94 1.22 1.75
C GLY A 40 8.75 1.63 0.89
N THR A 41 8.10 0.68 0.21
CA THR A 41 6.89 0.94 -0.59
C THR A 41 5.74 1.47 0.27
N VAL A 42 5.50 0.88 1.44
CA VAL A 42 4.44 1.34 2.37
C VAL A 42 4.68 2.80 2.77
N LYS A 43 5.92 3.13 3.14
CA LYS A 43 6.29 4.51 3.47
C LYS A 43 6.14 5.47 2.28
N ALA A 44 6.45 5.02 1.07
CA ALA A 44 6.27 5.83 -0.14
C ALA A 44 4.78 6.14 -0.39
N VAL A 45 3.90 5.15 -0.23
CA VAL A 45 2.45 5.32 -0.37
C VAL A 45 1.88 6.23 0.72
N ASP A 46 2.34 6.11 1.97
CA ASP A 46 1.94 6.98 3.08
C ASP A 46 2.25 8.46 2.79
N GLY A 47 3.46 8.72 2.29
CA GLY A 47 3.87 10.05 1.84
C GLY A 47 3.05 10.56 0.65
N ALA A 48 2.80 9.71 -0.35
CA ALA A 48 1.99 10.07 -1.52
C ALA A 48 0.55 10.41 -1.13
N LEU A 49 -0.07 9.62 -0.26
CA LEU A 49 -1.43 9.86 0.23
C LEU A 49 -1.54 11.15 1.05
N SER A 50 -0.57 11.42 1.92
CA SER A 50 -0.50 12.67 2.69
C SER A 50 -0.36 13.90 1.77
N SER A 51 0.46 13.79 0.73
CA SER A 51 0.66 14.83 -0.27
C SER A 51 -0.62 15.10 -1.08
N VAL A 52 -1.24 14.03 -1.61
CA VAL A 52 -2.48 14.15 -2.38
C VAL A 52 -3.62 14.70 -1.53
N SER A 53 -3.77 14.27 -0.28
CA SER A 53 -4.78 14.84 0.64
C SER A 53 -4.64 16.36 0.77
N SER A 54 -3.41 16.87 0.89
CA SER A 54 -3.14 18.31 0.98
C SER A 54 -3.43 19.05 -0.34
N ILE A 55 -3.09 18.45 -1.48
CA ILE A 55 -3.39 19.00 -2.82
C ILE A 55 -4.90 19.06 -3.05
N VAL A 56 -5.62 18.00 -2.70
CA VAL A 56 -7.08 17.93 -2.82
C VAL A 56 -7.74 19.01 -1.97
N TYR A 57 -7.28 19.18 -0.73
CA TYR A 57 -7.78 20.24 0.16
C TYR A 57 -7.52 21.63 -0.43
N GLY A 58 -6.32 21.89 -0.96
CA GLY A 58 -6.01 23.15 -1.66
C GLY A 58 -6.92 23.40 -2.86
N LYS A 59 -7.20 22.38 -3.67
CA LYS A 59 -8.15 22.46 -4.78
C LYS A 59 -9.58 22.72 -4.30
N ALA A 60 -9.99 22.11 -3.19
CA ALA A 60 -11.31 22.30 -2.60
C ALA A 60 -11.50 23.74 -2.13
N LEU A 61 -10.48 24.35 -1.51
CA LEU A 61 -10.51 25.76 -1.09
C LEU A 61 -10.71 26.69 -2.29
N ILE A 62 -9.94 26.50 -3.36
CA ILE A 62 -10.02 27.33 -4.57
C ILE A 62 -11.38 27.17 -5.25
N ALA A 63 -11.93 25.95 -5.27
CA ALA A 63 -13.21 25.65 -5.87
C ALA A 63 -14.42 25.99 -4.98
N GLY A 64 -14.21 26.40 -3.72
CA GLY A 64 -15.29 26.64 -2.76
C GLY A 64 -16.02 25.37 -2.29
N GLN A 65 -15.38 24.21 -2.38
CA GLN A 65 -15.95 22.87 -2.14
C GLN A 65 -15.63 22.32 -0.74
N THR A 66 -15.55 23.20 0.26
CA THR A 66 -15.20 22.85 1.65
C THR A 66 -16.41 22.66 2.58
N GLY A 67 -17.61 22.56 2.03
CA GLY A 67 -18.82 22.24 2.77
C GLY A 67 -18.85 20.80 3.30
N ALA A 68 -19.94 20.43 3.96
CA ALA A 68 -20.13 19.06 4.48
C ALA A 68 -20.00 17.98 3.39
N THR A 69 -20.33 18.33 2.15
CA THR A 69 -20.07 17.56 0.94
C THR A 69 -19.45 18.48 -0.10
N GLY A 70 -18.62 17.94 -0.98
CA GLY A 70 -18.09 18.65 -2.15
C GLY A 70 -17.53 17.68 -3.18
N THR A 71 -17.14 18.21 -4.33
CA THR A 71 -16.48 17.42 -5.38
C THR A 71 -15.43 18.26 -6.10
N VAL A 72 -14.26 17.70 -6.35
CA VAL A 72 -13.22 18.30 -7.21
C VAL A 72 -12.65 17.27 -8.16
N ASN A 73 -12.11 17.72 -9.30
CA ASN A 73 -11.41 16.85 -10.24
C ASN A 73 -9.91 16.78 -9.92
N VAL A 74 -9.43 15.56 -9.72
CA VAL A 74 -8.04 15.24 -9.43
C VAL A 74 -7.62 14.19 -10.44
N ASN A 75 -6.64 14.52 -11.29
CA ASN A 75 -6.15 13.62 -12.33
C ASN A 75 -7.26 13.05 -13.25
N GLY A 76 -8.25 13.88 -13.60
CA GLY A 76 -9.41 13.47 -14.42
C GLY A 76 -10.47 12.66 -13.68
N VAL A 77 -10.27 12.35 -12.39
CA VAL A 77 -11.20 11.61 -11.54
C VAL A 77 -12.03 12.57 -10.68
N ALA A 78 -13.36 12.44 -10.76
CA ALA A 78 -14.27 13.15 -9.87
C ALA A 78 -14.13 12.61 -8.44
N THR A 79 -13.56 13.42 -7.57
CA THR A 79 -13.22 13.04 -6.20
C THR A 79 -14.23 13.66 -5.24
N ALA A 80 -15.01 12.82 -4.56
CA ALA A 80 -15.93 13.25 -3.51
C ALA A 80 -15.17 13.74 -2.28
N LEU A 81 -15.69 14.80 -1.66
CA LEU A 81 -15.08 15.48 -0.53
C LEU A 81 -16.03 15.58 0.66
N VAL A 82 -15.45 15.64 1.85
CA VAL A 82 -16.10 15.96 3.12
C VAL A 82 -15.28 17.04 3.82
N TYR A 83 -15.87 18.21 4.04
CA TYR A 83 -15.21 19.39 4.59
C TYR A 83 -13.93 19.80 3.84
N GLY A 84 -13.91 19.57 2.52
CA GLY A 84 -12.76 19.86 1.65
C GLY A 84 -11.69 18.76 1.59
N TYR A 85 -11.77 17.73 2.44
CA TYR A 85 -10.86 16.58 2.41
C TYR A 85 -11.47 15.42 1.61
N ILE A 86 -10.66 14.46 1.20
CA ILE A 86 -11.11 13.28 0.46
C ILE A 86 -12.15 12.53 1.31
N ALA A 87 -13.27 12.14 0.70
CA ALA A 87 -14.27 11.30 1.37
C ALA A 87 -13.77 9.86 1.48
N SER A 88 -14.13 9.14 2.55
CA SER A 88 -13.74 7.73 2.73
C SER A 88 -14.26 6.78 1.65
N SER A 89 -15.29 7.20 0.91
CA SER A 89 -15.86 6.47 -0.22
C SER A 89 -15.02 6.52 -1.50
N VAL A 90 -14.02 7.40 -1.58
CA VAL A 90 -13.16 7.54 -2.76
C VAL A 90 -12.17 6.39 -2.83
N ASN A 91 -12.02 5.80 -4.03
CA ASN A 91 -10.98 4.82 -4.27
C ASN A 91 -9.59 5.47 -4.31
N LEU A 92 -8.81 5.25 -3.25
CA LEU A 92 -7.49 5.88 -3.12
C LEU A 92 -6.44 5.29 -4.07
N THR A 93 -6.55 4.03 -4.50
CA THR A 93 -5.58 3.47 -5.46
C THR A 93 -5.74 4.06 -6.84
N SER A 94 -6.98 4.32 -7.27
CA SER A 94 -7.25 5.06 -8.52
C SER A 94 -6.83 6.53 -8.41
N LEU A 95 -7.02 7.16 -7.25
CA LEU A 95 -6.64 8.57 -7.05
C LEU A 95 -5.11 8.75 -7.02
N LEU A 96 -4.39 7.78 -6.47
CA LEU A 96 -2.93 7.77 -6.36
C LEU A 96 -2.22 7.14 -7.55
N ASP A 97 -2.98 6.60 -8.52
CA ASP A 97 -2.45 5.85 -9.67
C ASP A 97 -1.51 4.70 -9.22
N ILE A 98 -1.92 3.99 -8.17
CA ILE A 98 -1.18 2.84 -7.66
C ILE A 98 -1.56 1.63 -8.49
N ASP A 99 -0.56 1.05 -9.15
CA ASP A 99 -0.70 -0.23 -9.82
C ASP A 99 -1.09 -1.32 -8.82
N THR A 100 -2.29 -1.86 -9.00
CA THR A 100 -2.85 -2.92 -8.15
C THR A 100 -2.18 -4.27 -8.38
N GLU A 101 -1.35 -4.43 -9.42
CA GLU A 101 -0.61 -5.66 -9.70
C GLU A 101 0.52 -5.92 -8.68
N MET A 102 0.95 -4.91 -7.92
CA MET A 102 1.88 -5.06 -6.78
C MET A 102 1.21 -5.52 -5.47
N ALA A 103 -0.05 -5.94 -5.50
CA ALA A 103 -0.83 -6.44 -4.37
C ALA A 103 -1.16 -5.47 -3.19
N PRO A 104 -1.26 -4.13 -3.34
CA PRO A 104 -2.01 -3.34 -2.38
C PRO A 104 -3.51 -3.54 -2.64
N SER A 105 -4.20 -4.09 -1.67
CA SER A 105 -5.66 -4.22 -1.72
C SER A 105 -6.31 -3.01 -1.04
N PHE A 106 -7.23 -2.36 -1.75
CA PHE A 106 -7.96 -1.18 -1.30
C PHE A 106 -9.29 -1.56 -0.66
N LYS A 107 -9.60 -0.95 0.49
CA LYS A 107 -10.91 -1.02 1.15
C LYS A 107 -11.39 0.36 1.57
N ALA A 108 -12.61 0.71 1.19
CA ALA A 108 -13.30 1.91 1.65
C ALA A 108 -14.47 1.50 2.53
N THR A 109 -14.60 2.12 3.72
CA THR A 109 -15.69 1.87 4.65
C THR A 109 -16.31 3.19 5.10
N THR A 110 -17.60 3.36 4.80
CA THR A 110 -18.34 4.58 5.14
C THR A 110 -18.98 4.53 6.52
N GLY A 111 -19.19 3.35 7.13
CA GLY A 111 -19.90 3.27 8.42
C GLY A 111 -19.83 1.98 9.23
N ALA A 112 -19.13 0.93 8.79
CA ALA A 112 -18.95 -0.28 9.60
C ALA A 112 -17.90 -0.07 10.69
N ALA A 113 -18.05 -0.73 11.84
CA ALA A 113 -16.98 -0.80 12.84
C ALA A 113 -15.75 -1.53 12.27
N ALA A 114 -14.58 -1.29 12.86
CA ALA A 114 -13.37 -1.99 12.42
C ALA A 114 -13.50 -3.49 12.68
N GLY A 115 -13.12 -4.31 11.71
CA GLY A 115 -13.22 -5.77 11.76
C GLY A 115 -12.63 -6.42 10.53
N VAL A 116 -13.05 -7.65 10.20
CA VAL A 116 -12.59 -8.36 9.02
C VAL A 116 -13.06 -7.67 7.74
N GLY A 117 -12.12 -7.20 6.93
CA GLY A 117 -12.38 -6.50 5.66
C GLY A 117 -12.79 -5.03 5.80
N GLU A 118 -13.01 -4.54 7.02
CA GLU A 118 -13.56 -3.22 7.31
C GLU A 118 -12.59 -2.39 8.17
N PRO A 119 -11.92 -1.34 7.65
CA PRO A 119 -11.04 -0.47 8.44
C PRO A 119 -11.71 0.36 9.54
N GLY A 120 -13.04 0.45 9.53
CA GLY A 120 -13.83 1.20 10.49
C GLY A 120 -14.59 2.38 9.87
N PRO A 121 -15.38 3.12 10.68
CA PRO A 121 -16.27 4.14 10.15
C PRO A 121 -15.46 5.32 9.66
N ASN A 122 -15.86 5.92 8.53
CA ASN A 122 -15.20 7.08 7.93
C ASN A 122 -13.71 6.83 7.63
N LYS A 123 -13.36 5.59 7.25
CA LYS A 123 -11.98 5.19 6.97
C LYS A 123 -11.84 4.50 5.63
N SER A 124 -10.70 4.70 5.00
CA SER A 124 -10.24 3.94 3.85
C SER A 124 -8.88 3.34 4.17
N ALA A 125 -8.56 2.20 3.59
CA ALA A 125 -7.32 1.49 3.82
C ALA A 125 -6.66 1.06 2.53
N ILE A 126 -5.34 1.19 2.49
CA ILE A 126 -4.48 0.50 1.53
C ILE A 126 -3.71 -0.55 2.31
N THR A 127 -3.90 -1.82 1.98
CA THR A 127 -3.40 -2.95 2.77
C THR A 127 -2.48 -3.81 1.92
N PHE A 128 -1.27 -4.08 2.42
CA PHE A 128 -0.18 -4.69 1.66
C PHE A 128 0.03 -6.13 2.14
N TYR A 129 -0.86 -7.03 1.71
CA TYR A 129 -0.78 -8.48 1.96
C TYR A 129 -0.77 -9.26 0.64
N GLY A 130 -0.11 -10.42 0.65
CA GLY A 130 -0.36 -11.44 -0.36
C GLY A 130 -1.78 -11.97 -0.15
N ASP A 131 -2.60 -11.88 -1.19
CA ASP A 131 -4.01 -12.28 -1.27
C ASP A 131 -5.04 -11.33 -0.62
N ASN A 132 -5.75 -10.59 -1.49
CA ASN A 132 -7.07 -9.95 -1.35
C ASN A 132 -7.56 -9.56 0.08
N ALA A 133 -7.65 -8.25 0.38
CA ALA A 133 -8.13 -7.62 1.63
C ALA A 133 -9.51 -8.05 2.21
N THR A 134 -10.18 -9.08 1.69
CA THR A 134 -11.44 -9.56 2.29
C THR A 134 -11.23 -10.35 3.59
N THR A 135 -9.99 -10.72 3.93
CA THR A 135 -9.65 -11.53 5.12
C THR A 135 -8.85 -10.78 6.18
N PHE A 136 -8.43 -9.53 5.92
CA PHE A 136 -7.64 -8.77 6.86
C PHE A 136 -8.50 -8.25 8.01
N ASP A 137 -8.14 -8.59 9.26
CA ASP A 137 -8.85 -8.11 10.44
C ASP A 137 -8.25 -6.79 10.96
N TYR A 138 -8.88 -5.69 10.58
CA TYR A 138 -8.48 -4.34 10.99
C TYR A 138 -8.67 -4.08 12.48
N SER A 139 -9.44 -4.91 13.20
CA SER A 139 -9.58 -4.77 14.66
C SER A 139 -8.30 -5.16 15.43
N THR A 140 -7.41 -5.91 14.77
CA THR A 140 -6.11 -6.36 15.33
C THR A 140 -4.93 -5.48 14.92
N LEU A 141 -5.17 -4.49 14.04
CA LEU A 141 -4.15 -3.61 13.49
C LEU A 141 -3.50 -2.76 14.60
N SER A 142 -2.17 -2.77 14.65
CA SER A 142 -1.40 -2.02 15.65
C SER A 142 -0.02 -1.61 15.11
N ALA A 143 0.73 -0.82 15.88
CA ALA A 143 2.09 -0.42 15.51
C ALA A 143 3.04 -1.62 15.27
N THR A 144 2.72 -2.81 15.81
CA THR A 144 3.56 -4.01 15.73
C THR A 144 2.91 -5.13 14.89
N VAL A 145 1.62 -5.00 14.53
CA VAL A 145 0.87 -6.02 13.80
C VAL A 145 0.15 -5.35 12.64
N GLY A 146 0.35 -5.82 11.42
CA GLY A 146 -0.32 -5.25 10.26
C GLY A 146 0.62 -4.57 9.27
N CYS A 147 0.26 -4.61 7.99
CA CYS A 147 0.90 -3.85 6.94
C CYS A 147 -0.14 -3.04 6.17
N ALA A 148 -0.47 -1.85 6.66
CA ALA A 148 -1.58 -1.06 6.13
C ALA A 148 -1.39 0.44 6.35
N ILE A 149 -2.05 1.23 5.52
CA ILE A 149 -2.20 2.68 5.67
C ILE A 149 -3.68 2.97 5.80
N ILE A 150 -4.05 3.67 6.86
CA ILE A 150 -5.44 4.05 7.15
C ILE A 150 -5.60 5.55 6.92
N TYR A 151 -6.45 5.90 5.97
CA TYR A 151 -6.99 7.25 5.80
C TYR A 151 -8.24 7.40 6.64
N THR A 152 -8.28 8.40 7.52
CA THR A 152 -9.49 8.78 8.25
C THR A 152 -9.97 10.12 7.70
N GLN A 153 -11.16 10.14 7.09
CA GLN A 153 -11.69 11.38 6.51
C GLN A 153 -11.99 12.42 7.61
N SER A 154 -12.18 13.66 7.19
CA SER A 154 -12.62 14.73 8.09
C SER A 154 -13.98 14.42 8.71
N THR A 155 -14.14 14.81 9.97
CA THR A 155 -15.39 14.68 10.75
C THR A 155 -16.10 16.01 10.98
N GLY A 156 -15.52 17.14 10.54
CA GLY A 156 -16.11 18.45 10.78
C GLY A 156 -15.37 19.59 10.07
N PRO A 157 -15.99 20.79 10.02
CA PRO A 157 -15.32 21.98 9.53
C PRO A 157 -14.02 22.24 10.31
N ASN A 158 -12.93 22.54 9.60
CA ASN A 158 -11.61 22.77 10.17
C ASN A 158 -11.00 21.57 10.92
N VAL A 159 -11.53 20.36 10.74
CA VAL A 159 -10.91 19.11 11.22
C VAL A 159 -10.19 18.46 10.06
N ALA A 160 -8.87 18.38 10.14
CA ALA A 160 -8.08 17.75 9.09
C ALA A 160 -8.32 16.23 9.04
N ALA A 161 -8.37 15.67 7.83
CA ALA A 161 -8.24 14.22 7.65
C ALA A 161 -6.86 13.75 8.10
N THR A 162 -6.77 12.51 8.59
CA THR A 162 -5.51 11.93 9.08
C THR A 162 -5.11 10.72 8.24
N VAL A 163 -3.80 10.54 8.08
CA VAL A 163 -3.21 9.33 7.50
C VAL A 163 -2.40 8.64 8.59
N THR A 164 -2.59 7.35 8.77
CA THR A 164 -1.89 6.56 9.79
C THR A 164 -1.29 5.31 9.15
N MET A 165 0.02 5.21 9.20
CA MET A 165 0.78 4.06 8.72
C MET A 165 0.95 3.01 9.83
N TYR A 166 0.75 1.75 9.48
CA TYR A 166 1.03 0.57 10.29
C TYR A 166 1.99 -0.33 9.53
N ASN A 167 3.23 -0.42 10.03
CA ASN A 167 4.34 -1.11 9.36
C ASN A 167 4.84 -2.35 10.12
N GLY A 168 4.23 -2.69 11.26
CA GLY A 168 4.74 -3.74 12.16
C GLY A 168 4.74 -5.15 11.55
N GLY A 169 3.87 -5.40 10.57
CA GLY A 169 3.74 -6.68 9.85
C GLY A 169 4.19 -6.63 8.39
N CYS A 170 4.96 -5.63 7.95
CA CYS A 170 5.42 -5.53 6.56
C CYS A 170 6.70 -6.33 6.25
N ASN A 171 7.02 -7.30 7.10
CA ASN A 171 8.17 -8.19 7.00
C ASN A 171 7.85 -9.49 6.24
#